data_AF-A0A2W5F2L1-F1
#
_entry.id   AF-A0A2W5F2L1-F1
#
_cell.length_a   1.000
_cell.length_b   1.000
_cell.length_c   1.000
_cell.angle_alpha   90.00
_cell.angle_beta   90.00
_cell.angle_gamma   90.00
#
_symmetry.space_group_name_H-M   'P 1'
#
loop_
_entity.id
_entity.type
_entity.pdbx_description
1 polymer ?
#
loop_
_entity_poly.entity_id
_entity_poly.type
_entity_poly.pdbx_seq_one_letter_code
_entity_poly.pdbx_strand_id
1 'polypeptide(L)'
;MHAQIVWSLVLLLGAIHFWWWEFALRLIHNWNFWIYIFVLVYTSLFFLMSTLLYPDHIQESSERESFFVRRRHAFFALFAASFVFDLMDTYIKGKEHFEQLGSWYLARIAGGLLIAVVAMRTDNSRKIMWLGVVWLFLNALWITAIYSDLF
;
A
#
# COMPACT_ATOMS: atom_id res chain seq x y z
N MET A 1 11.35 -11.62 -13.50
CA MET A 1 12.17 -10.86 -12.53
C MET A 1 11.57 -9.49 -12.21
N HIS A 2 10.87 -8.85 -13.15
CA HIS A 2 10.39 -7.47 -13.04
C HIS A 2 9.22 -7.25 -12.06
N ALA A 3 8.30 -8.20 -11.92
CA ALA A 3 7.11 -8.02 -11.09
C ALA A 3 7.46 -7.71 -9.63
N GLN A 4 8.34 -8.52 -9.03
CA GLN A 4 8.79 -8.34 -7.67
C GLN A 4 9.43 -6.97 -7.45
N ILE A 5 10.34 -6.54 -8.34
CA ILE A 5 11.02 -5.23 -8.23
C ILE A 5 10.00 -4.09 -8.28
N VAL A 6 9.04 -4.16 -9.21
CA VAL A 6 7.97 -3.17 -9.30
C VAL A 6 7.16 -3.13 -8.00
N TRP A 7 6.77 -4.28 -7.46
CA TRP A 7 6.01 -4.35 -6.20
C TRP A 7 6.85 -3.95 -4.97
N SER A 8 8.17 -4.10 -5.00
CA SER A 8 9.07 -3.51 -4.00
C SER A 8 9.04 -1.98 -4.07
N LEU A 9 9.05 -1.40 -5.26
CA LEU A 9 8.91 0.05 -5.44
C LEU A 9 7.53 0.55 -5.02
N VAL A 10 6.46 -0.21 -5.31
CA VAL A 10 5.09 0.06 -4.81
C VAL A 10 5.11 0.13 -3.28
N LEU A 11 5.70 -0.88 -2.64
CA LEU A 11 5.75 -0.98 -1.20
C LEU A 11 6.58 0.16 -0.58
N LEU A 12 7.72 0.49 -1.19
CA LEU A 12 8.59 1.57 -0.74
C LEU A 12 7.88 2.93 -0.83
N LEU A 13 7.29 3.26 -2.00
CA LEU A 13 6.53 4.49 -2.17
C LEU A 13 5.34 4.55 -1.21
N GLY A 14 4.64 3.42 -1.04
CA GLY A 14 3.55 3.29 -0.08
C GLY A 14 3.99 3.56 1.35
N ALA A 15 5.14 3.03 1.78
CA ALA A 15 5.68 3.25 3.12
C ALA A 15 6.12 4.70 3.34
N ILE A 16 6.77 5.32 2.36
CA ILE A 16 7.13 6.75 2.40
C ILE A 16 5.86 7.60 2.53
N HIS A 17 4.87 7.31 1.69
CA HIS A 17 3.60 8.02 1.71
C HIS A 17 2.84 7.81 3.02
N PHE A 18 2.84 6.59 3.56
CA PHE A 18 2.26 6.28 4.87
C PHE A 18 2.87 7.16 5.97
N TRP A 19 4.19 7.22 6.08
CA TRP A 19 4.82 8.08 7.10
C TRP A 19 4.56 9.57 6.88
N TRP A 20 4.49 10.02 5.63
CA TRP A 20 4.07 11.38 5.33
C TRP A 20 2.63 11.67 5.79
N TRP A 21 1.72 10.74 5.50
CA TRP A 21 0.32 10.80 5.89
C TRP A 21 0.12 10.81 7.41
N GLU A 22 0.97 10.10 8.16
CA GLU A 22 0.90 10.06 9.62
C GLU A 22 1.33 11.35 10.31
N PHE A 23 1.96 12.31 9.61
CA PHE A 23 2.18 13.63 10.19
C PHE A 23 0.87 14.33 10.58
N ALA A 24 -0.26 14.01 9.94
CA ALA A 24 -1.57 14.54 10.32
C ALA A 24 -2.01 14.13 11.73
N LEU A 25 -1.49 13.02 12.30
CA LEU A 25 -1.79 12.61 13.67
C LEU A 25 -1.35 13.64 14.71
N ARG A 26 -0.40 14.53 14.37
CA ARG A 26 0.04 15.62 15.24
C ARG A 26 -1.06 16.65 15.52
N LEU A 27 -2.09 16.69 14.67
CA LEU A 27 -3.24 17.59 14.81
C LEU A 27 -4.31 17.00 15.74
N ILE A 28 -4.22 15.71 16.07
CA ILE A 28 -5.14 15.05 16.98
C ILE A 28 -4.77 15.42 18.42
N HIS A 29 -5.65 16.15 19.10
CA HIS A 29 -5.42 16.60 20.47
C HIS A 29 -5.49 15.47 21.51
N ASN A 30 -6.37 14.48 21.29
CA ASN A 30 -6.62 13.39 22.23
C ASN A 30 -5.93 12.10 21.79
N TRP A 31 -4.64 11.99 22.07
CA TRP A 31 -3.90 10.74 21.87
C TRP A 31 -4.20 9.75 22.98
N ASN A 32 -4.56 8.51 22.61
CA ASN A 32 -4.78 7.42 23.55
C ASN A 32 -3.98 6.19 23.16
N PHE A 33 -3.87 5.25 24.11
CA PHE A 33 -3.09 4.02 23.95
C PHE A 33 -3.55 3.15 22.75
N TRP A 34 -4.84 3.16 22.41
CA TRP A 34 -5.38 2.36 21.31
C TRP A 34 -4.98 2.90 19.94
N ILE A 35 -4.92 4.23 19.76
CA ILE A 35 -4.40 4.86 18.55
C ILE A 35 -2.94 4.47 18.33
N TYR A 36 -2.15 4.46 19.41
CA TYR A 36 -0.75 4.03 19.34
C TYR A 36 -0.60 2.56 18.89
N ILE A 37 -1.38 1.63 19.48
CA ILE A 37 -1.40 0.23 19.05
C ILE A 37 -1.79 0.13 17.57
N PHE A 38 -2.82 0.86 17.15
CA PHE A 38 -3.29 0.85 15.78
C PHE A 38 -2.19 1.26 14.79
N VAL A 39 -1.47 2.35 15.06
CA VAL A 39 -0.35 2.81 14.22
C VAL A 39 0.77 1.76 14.15
N LEU A 40 1.10 1.10 15.27
CA LEU A 40 2.08 0.02 15.28
C LEU A 40 1.65 -1.18 14.43
N VAL A 41 0.39 -1.60 14.55
CA VAL A 41 -0.17 -2.70 13.74
C VAL A 41 -0.17 -2.31 12.26
N TYR A 42 -0.60 -1.10 11.92
CA TYR A 42 -0.63 -0.62 10.54
C TYR A 42 0.78 -0.58 9.95
N THR A 43 1.75 0.00 10.66
CA THR A 43 3.15 0.03 10.21
C THR A 43 3.71 -1.38 10.02
N SER A 44 3.36 -2.32 10.89
CA SER A 44 3.80 -3.72 10.80
C SER A 44 3.29 -4.43 9.54
N LEU A 45 2.17 -3.99 8.93
CA LEU A 45 1.70 -4.54 7.66
C LEU A 45 2.71 -4.31 6.53
N PHE A 46 3.35 -3.15 6.48
CA PHE A 46 4.39 -2.87 5.47
C PHE A 46 5.60 -3.78 5.65
N PHE A 47 6.00 -4.04 6.90
CA PHE A 47 7.03 -5.02 7.20
C PHE A 47 6.63 -6.43 6.74
N LEU A 48 5.44 -6.91 7.08
CA LEU A 48 4.95 -8.23 6.65
C LEU A 48 4.84 -8.35 5.13
N MET A 49 4.44 -7.29 4.43
CA MET A 49 4.45 -7.29 2.96
C MET A 49 5.88 -7.42 2.40
N SER A 50 6.86 -6.78 3.03
CA SER A 50 8.25 -6.84 2.59
C SER A 50 8.86 -8.25 2.68
N THR A 51 8.51 -9.02 3.72
CA THR A 51 9.00 -10.39 3.90
C THR A 51 8.43 -11.37 2.87
N LEU A 52 7.28 -11.04 2.27
CA LEU A 52 6.67 -11.85 1.21
C LEU A 52 7.24 -11.56 -0.18
N LEU A 53 7.98 -10.45 -0.34
CA LEU A 53 8.61 -10.09 -1.61
C LEU A 53 9.91 -10.85 -1.86
N TYR A 54 10.72 -11.10 -0.82
CA TYR A 54 12.03 -11.74 -0.94
C TYR A 54 12.13 -12.99 -0.06
N PRO A 55 12.80 -14.07 -0.52
CA PRO A 55 13.15 -15.20 0.34
C PRO A 55 14.15 -14.81 1.43
N ASP A 56 14.07 -15.52 2.57
CA ASP A 56 15.01 -15.38 3.69
C ASP A 56 16.45 -15.79 3.35
N HIS A 57 16.64 -16.53 2.25
CA HIS A 57 17.94 -16.99 1.78
C HIS A 57 18.22 -16.47 0.38
N ILE A 58 19.49 -16.13 0.11
CA ILE A 58 19.94 -15.68 -1.20
C ILE A 58 19.75 -16.83 -2.19
N GLN A 59 18.75 -16.68 -3.07
CA GLN A 59 18.44 -17.61 -4.14
C GLN A 59 18.83 -17.02 -5.50
N GLU A 60 19.03 -17.91 -6.48
CA GLU A 60 19.25 -17.48 -7.86
C GLU A 60 18.08 -16.61 -8.35
N SER A 61 18.36 -15.74 -9.32
CA SER A 61 17.42 -14.71 -9.75
C SER A 61 16.08 -15.25 -10.31
N SER A 62 16.08 -16.46 -10.86
CA SER A 62 14.92 -17.20 -11.37
C SER A 62 14.02 -17.74 -10.25
N GLU A 63 14.62 -18.16 -9.14
CA GLU A 63 13.91 -18.74 -7.99
C GLU A 63 13.14 -17.66 -7.22
N ARG A 64 13.70 -16.43 -7.12
CA ARG A 64 13.05 -15.28 -6.46
C ARG A 64 11.68 -14.91 -7.04
N GLU A 65 11.53 -14.94 -8.36
CA GLU A 65 10.24 -14.64 -8.99
C GLU A 65 9.19 -15.72 -8.71
N SER A 66 9.60 -16.99 -8.78
CA SER A 66 8.73 -18.11 -8.44
C SER A 66 8.28 -18.09 -6.98
N PHE A 67 9.15 -17.59 -6.08
CA PHE A 67 8.85 -17.38 -4.67
C PHE A 67 7.74 -16.35 -4.47
N PHE A 68 7.84 -15.17 -5.09
CA PHE A 68 6.82 -14.13 -4.99
C PHE A 68 5.48 -14.60 -5.58
N VAL A 69 5.50 -15.19 -6.77
CA VAL A 69 4.27 -15.70 -7.41
C VAL A 69 3.59 -16.75 -6.53
N ARG A 70 4.34 -17.61 -5.82
CA ARG A 70 3.78 -18.59 -4.89
C ARG A 70 3.11 -17.95 -3.68
N ARG A 71 3.67 -16.86 -3.14
CA ARG A 71 3.15 -16.12 -1.97
C ARG A 71 2.21 -14.96 -2.33
N ARG A 72 1.92 -14.74 -3.62
CA ARG A 72 1.12 -13.61 -4.11
C ARG A 72 -0.20 -13.42 -3.37
N HIS A 73 -0.89 -14.52 -3.02
CA HIS A 73 -2.18 -14.46 -2.31
C HIS A 73 -2.03 -13.79 -0.95
N ALA A 74 -1.00 -14.16 -0.18
CA ALA A 74 -0.72 -13.53 1.11
C ALA A 74 -0.30 -12.07 0.93
N PHE A 75 0.57 -11.77 -0.04
CA PHE A 75 1.04 -10.40 -0.30
C PHE A 75 -0.13 -9.48 -0.66
N PHE A 76 -0.97 -9.89 -1.62
CA PHE A 76 -2.11 -9.10 -2.06
C PHE A 76 -3.22 -9.04 -1.00
N ALA A 77 -3.31 -10.01 -0.09
CA ALA A 77 -4.26 -9.96 1.02
C ALA A 77 -3.84 -8.90 2.04
N LEU A 78 -2.54 -8.82 2.37
CA LEU A 78 -2.01 -7.75 3.22
C LEU A 78 -2.11 -6.39 2.53
N PHE A 79 -1.87 -6.34 1.21
CA PHE A 79 -2.07 -5.13 0.42
C PHE A 79 -3.53 -4.65 0.46
N ALA A 80 -4.50 -5.56 0.29
CA ALA A 80 -5.92 -5.22 0.45
C ALA A 80 -6.23 -4.75 1.88
N ALA A 81 -5.69 -5.42 2.90
CA ALA A 81 -5.85 -5.04 4.29
C ALA A 81 -5.29 -3.64 4.56
N SER A 82 -4.18 -3.24 3.94
CA SER A 82 -3.62 -1.88 4.14
C SER A 82 -4.60 -0.78 3.76
N PHE A 83 -5.49 -0.97 2.77
CA PHE A 83 -6.53 0.02 2.46
C PHE A 83 -7.65 0.09 3.51
N VAL A 84 -7.93 -1.03 4.18
CA VAL A 84 -8.89 -1.05 5.30
C VAL A 84 -8.30 -0.27 6.48
N PHE A 85 -7.01 -0.49 6.78
CA PHE A 85 -6.30 0.29 7.79
C PHE A 85 -6.20 1.76 7.40
N ASP A 86 -5.92 2.09 6.14
CA ASP A 86 -5.91 3.47 5.64
C ASP A 86 -7.25 4.20 5.85
N LEU A 87 -8.36 3.51 5.59
CA LEU A 87 -9.71 4.03 5.87
C LEU A 87 -9.93 4.28 7.36
N MET A 88 -9.52 3.34 8.21
CA MET A 88 -9.65 3.48 9.66
C MET A 88 -8.79 4.63 10.20
N ASP A 89 -7.56 4.76 9.69
CA ASP A 89 -6.63 5.84 10.03
C ASP A 89 -7.21 7.21 9.65
N THR A 90 -7.72 7.33 8.41
CA THR A 90 -8.37 8.55 7.92
C THR A 90 -9.59 8.91 8.77
N TYR A 91 -10.36 7.91 9.21
CA TYR A 91 -11.48 8.13 10.11
C TYR A 91 -11.04 8.62 11.51
N ILE A 92 -9.94 8.07 12.05
CA ILE A 92 -9.35 8.52 13.33
C ILE A 92 -8.88 9.99 13.23
N LYS A 93 -8.36 10.40 12.07
CA LYS A 93 -7.95 11.79 11.79
C LYS A 93 -9.12 12.77 11.69
N GLY A 94 -10.35 12.27 11.59
CA GLY A 94 -11.57 13.05 11.70
C GLY A 94 -12.25 13.33 10.36
N LYS A 95 -13.52 13.75 10.44
CA LYS A 95 -14.40 13.93 9.28
C LYS A 95 -13.96 15.07 8.35
N GLU A 96 -13.42 16.15 8.91
CA GLU A 96 -12.93 17.29 8.12
C GLU A 96 -11.77 16.87 7.21
N HIS A 97 -10.86 16.02 7.72
CA HIS A 97 -9.79 15.44 6.92
C HIS A 97 -10.34 14.53 5.82
N PHE A 98 -11.36 13.71 6.11
CA PHE A 98 -12.02 12.85 5.12
C PHE A 98 -12.70 13.66 4.01
N GLU A 99 -13.39 14.75 4.34
CA GLU A 99 -14.07 15.60 3.36
C GLU A 99 -13.09 16.33 2.44
N GLN A 100 -11.94 16.76 2.95
CA GLN A 100 -10.87 17.39 2.16
C GLN A 100 -10.28 16.46 1.09
N LEU A 101 -10.30 15.14 1.33
CA LEU A 101 -9.75 14.15 0.40
C LEU A 101 -10.66 13.83 -0.79
N GLY A 102 -11.96 14.12 -0.65
CA GLY A 102 -12.95 14.01 -1.72
C GLY A 102 -13.15 12.60 -2.29
N SER A 103 -13.84 12.54 -3.44
CA SER A 103 -14.18 11.28 -4.12
C SER A 103 -12.96 10.57 -4.72
N TRP A 104 -11.87 11.30 -4.99
CA TRP A 104 -10.64 10.77 -5.57
C TRP A 104 -9.94 9.77 -4.62
N TYR A 105 -10.05 10.00 -3.30
CA TYR A 105 -9.58 9.07 -2.29
C TYR A 105 -10.32 7.72 -2.31
N LEU A 106 -11.65 7.75 -2.38
CA LEU A 106 -12.46 6.52 -2.48
C LEU A 106 -12.17 5.75 -3.78
N ALA A 107 -11.96 6.46 -4.89
CA ALA A 107 -11.55 5.85 -6.15
C ALA A 107 -10.18 5.15 -6.04
N ARG A 108 -9.22 5.74 -5.31
CA ARG A 108 -7.91 5.12 -5.03
C ARG A 108 -8.06 3.83 -4.23
N ILE A 109 -8.86 3.81 -3.17
CA ILE A 109 -9.11 2.60 -2.38
C ILE A 109 -9.77 1.51 -3.22
N ALA A 110 -10.83 1.86 -3.95
CA ALA A 110 -11.52 0.92 -4.83
C ALA A 110 -10.56 0.35 -5.90
N GLY A 111 -9.75 1.20 -6.52
CA GLY A 111 -8.72 0.79 -7.48
C GLY A 111 -7.68 -0.14 -6.87
N GLY A 112 -7.21 0.15 -5.66
CA GLY A 112 -6.24 -0.68 -4.93
C GLY A 112 -6.80 -2.07 -4.61
N LEU A 113 -8.03 -2.13 -4.11
CA LEU A 113 -8.74 -3.39 -3.83
C LEU A 113 -8.99 -4.19 -5.11
N LEU A 114 -9.39 -3.55 -6.20
CA LEU A 114 -9.57 -4.20 -7.50
C LEU A 114 -8.25 -4.79 -8.00
N ILE A 115 -7.14 -4.05 -7.91
CA ILE A 115 -5.81 -4.55 -8.29
C ILE A 115 -5.42 -5.75 -7.42
N ALA A 116 -5.64 -5.69 -6.10
CA ALA A 116 -5.34 -6.80 -5.19
C ALA A 116 -6.08 -8.08 -5.63
N VAL A 117 -7.39 -7.96 -5.88
CA VAL A 117 -8.24 -9.09 -6.29
C VAL A 117 -7.83 -9.65 -7.65
N VAL A 118 -7.53 -8.80 -8.63
CA VAL A 118 -7.09 -9.23 -9.97
C VAL A 118 -5.71 -9.90 -9.90
N ALA A 119 -4.80 -9.35 -9.09
CA ALA A 119 -3.45 -9.89 -8.95
C ALA A 119 -3.42 -11.25 -8.22
N MET A 120 -4.30 -11.47 -7.22
CA MET A 120 -4.48 -12.78 -6.59
C MET A 120 -4.87 -13.86 -7.61
N ARG A 121 -5.80 -13.55 -8.52
CA ARG A 121 -6.32 -14.50 -9.51
C ARG A 121 -5.42 -14.70 -10.74
N THR A 122 -4.34 -13.92 -10.84
CA THR A 122 -3.47 -13.95 -12.01
C THR A 122 -2.21 -14.75 -11.72
N ASP A 123 -1.90 -15.72 -12.59
CA ASP A 123 -0.67 -16.53 -12.48
C ASP A 123 0.47 -15.99 -13.36
N ASN A 124 0.16 -15.04 -14.25
CA ASN A 124 1.14 -14.47 -15.16
C ASN A 124 1.91 -13.31 -14.49
N SER A 125 3.19 -13.54 -14.19
CA SER A 125 4.09 -12.54 -13.60
C SER A 125 4.13 -11.21 -14.38
N ARG A 126 4.07 -11.24 -15.72
CA ARG A 126 4.08 -10.01 -16.53
C ARG A 126 2.81 -9.17 -16.30
N LYS A 127 1.66 -9.80 -16.12
CA LYS A 127 0.41 -9.08 -15.79
C LYS A 127 0.49 -8.48 -14.38
N ILE A 128 1.01 -9.24 -13.42
CA ILE A 128 1.24 -8.74 -12.04
C ILE A 128 2.20 -7.54 -12.04
N MET A 129 3.27 -7.58 -12.84
CA MET A 129 4.18 -6.44 -13.03
C MET A 129 3.43 -5.21 -13.55
N TRP A 130 2.66 -5.34 -14.63
CA TRP A 130 1.93 -4.21 -15.21
C TRP A 130 0.90 -3.61 -14.24
N LEU A 131 0.22 -4.45 -13.45
CA LEU A 131 -0.66 -3.97 -12.39
C LEU A 131 0.10 -3.09 -11.37
N GLY A 132 1.31 -3.51 -10.97
CA GLY A 132 2.16 -2.72 -10.09
C GLY A 132 2.63 -1.41 -10.72
N VAL A 133 2.98 -1.40 -12.02
CA VAL A 133 3.38 -0.18 -12.74
C VAL A 133 2.22 0.81 -12.83
N VAL A 134 1.03 0.33 -13.21
CA VAL A 134 -0.19 1.17 -13.24
C VAL A 134 -0.48 1.73 -11.86
N TRP A 135 -0.39 0.90 -10.82
CA TRP A 135 -0.61 1.35 -9.44
C TRP A 135 0.41 2.39 -8.98
N LEU A 136 1.69 2.20 -9.28
CA LEU A 136 2.75 3.18 -9.00
C LEU A 136 2.45 4.52 -9.65
N PHE A 137 2.11 4.50 -10.94
CA PHE A 137 1.83 5.72 -11.69
C PHE A 137 0.62 6.46 -11.13
N LEU A 138 -0.48 5.74 -10.86
CA LEU A 138 -1.68 6.31 -10.24
C LEU A 138 -1.40 6.87 -8.85
N ASN A 139 -0.60 6.18 -8.03
CA ASN A 139 -0.22 6.69 -6.71
C ASN A 139 0.66 7.91 -6.81
N ALA A 140 1.67 7.91 -7.66
CA ALA A 140 2.56 9.06 -7.84
C ALA A 140 1.75 10.29 -8.29
N LEU A 141 0.86 10.12 -9.28
CA LEU A 141 -0.05 11.19 -9.72
C LEU A 141 -0.95 11.69 -8.58
N TRP A 142 -1.55 10.78 -7.81
CA TRP A 142 -2.41 11.14 -6.69
C TRP A 142 -1.64 11.91 -5.60
N ILE A 143 -0.45 11.44 -5.24
CA ILE A 143 0.42 12.08 -4.25
C ILE A 143 0.79 13.48 -4.73
N THR A 144 1.20 13.63 -6.00
CA THR A 144 1.49 14.95 -6.54
C THR A 144 0.25 15.85 -6.55
N ALA A 145 -0.91 15.35 -6.96
CA ALA A 145 -2.13 16.15 -7.04
C ALA A 145 -2.60 16.67 -5.67
N ILE A 146 -2.35 15.93 -4.59
CA ILE A 146 -2.75 16.34 -3.24
C ILE A 146 -1.73 17.26 -2.57
N TYR A 147 -0.43 17.05 -2.80
CA TYR A 147 0.62 17.79 -2.07
C TYR A 147 1.32 18.87 -2.88
N SER A 148 1.20 18.87 -4.20
CA SER A 148 1.55 20.04 -5.00
C SER A 148 0.29 20.87 -5.18
N ASP A 149 0.39 22.18 -4.97
CA ASP A 149 -0.69 23.16 -5.15
C ASP A 149 -1.13 23.30 -6.64
N LEU A 150 -1.17 22.20 -7.39
CA LEU A 150 -1.42 22.13 -8.83
C LEU A 150 -2.91 22.05 -9.17
N PHE A 151 -3.80 22.05 -8.18
CA PHE A 151 -5.25 22.14 -8.34
C PHE A 151 -5.90 23.01 -7.26
#